data_AF-R1ICF6-F1
#
_entry.id   AF-R1ICF6-F1
#
_cell.length_a   1.000
_cell.length_b   1.000
_cell.length_c   1.000
_cell.angle_alpha   90.00
_cell.angle_beta   90.00
_cell.angle_gamma   90.00
#
_symmetry.space_group_name_H-M   'P 1'
#
loop_
_entity.id
_entity.type
_entity.pdbx_description
1 polymer ?
#
loop_
_entity_poly.entity_id
_entity_poly.type
_entity_poly.pdbx_seq_one_letter_code
_entity_poly.pdbx_strand_id
1 'polypeptide(L)'
;MFDKLHSTLVQQAPGFLRFPVKLVPASVQQKVMLETLKRVFHEALDDGEFEFLQNRWLEVHVRDIDLKSFISFADDKLVVRSDIENADVRFSGDINDLILIAARKEDPDTLFFQRRLLIEGDTELGLEVKNLMDSVDLDSLPSALRQALFTLADFVQKGLQSTPNVNEAQYAHKI
;
A
#
# COMPACT_ATOMS: atom_id res chain seq x y z
N MET A 1 6.86 -12.71 -26.49
CA MET A 1 8.11 -12.89 -25.69
C MET A 1 8.28 -11.75 -24.69
N PHE A 2 8.05 -10.50 -25.10
CA PHE A 2 8.05 -9.33 -24.21
C PHE A 2 7.00 -9.36 -23.09
N ASP A 3 5.79 -9.86 -23.35
CA ASP A 3 4.72 -9.90 -22.31
C ASP A 3 5.05 -10.84 -21.15
N LYS A 4 5.74 -11.97 -21.44
CA LYS A 4 6.23 -12.90 -20.41
C LYS A 4 7.38 -12.32 -19.59
N LEU A 5 8.26 -11.53 -20.21
CA LEU A 5 9.33 -10.81 -19.50
C LEU A 5 8.75 -9.74 -18.59
N HIS A 6 7.76 -8.99 -19.09
CA HIS A 6 7.07 -7.94 -18.36
C HIS A 6 6.32 -8.47 -17.12
N SER A 7 5.56 -9.57 -17.28
CA SER A 7 4.88 -10.21 -16.14
C SER A 7 5.87 -10.80 -15.12
N THR A 8 6.96 -11.41 -15.58
CA THR A 8 8.01 -11.93 -14.70
C THR A 8 8.68 -10.81 -13.90
N LEU A 9 8.96 -9.67 -14.53
CA LEU A 9 9.52 -8.51 -13.85
C LEU A 9 8.57 -7.94 -12.81
N VAL A 10 7.27 -7.82 -13.10
CA VAL A 10 6.28 -7.33 -12.11
C VAL A 10 6.17 -8.29 -10.92
N GLN A 11 6.18 -9.60 -11.16
CA GLN A 11 6.11 -10.61 -10.10
C GLN A 11 7.40 -10.70 -9.28
N GLN A 12 8.56 -10.44 -9.89
CA GLN A 12 9.87 -10.53 -9.23
C GLN A 12 10.39 -9.20 -8.71
N ALA A 13 9.84 -8.06 -9.14
CA ALA A 13 10.20 -6.71 -8.69
C ALA A 13 10.22 -6.55 -7.16
N PRO A 14 9.26 -7.12 -6.38
CA PRO A 14 9.32 -7.04 -4.93
C PRO A 14 10.59 -7.69 -4.36
N GLY A 15 11.03 -8.83 -4.92
CA GLY A 15 12.27 -9.49 -4.52
C GLY A 15 13.52 -8.63 -4.73
N PHE A 16 13.54 -7.82 -5.80
CA PHE A 16 14.61 -6.87 -6.08
C PHE A 16 14.54 -5.61 -5.21
N LEU A 17 13.34 -5.14 -4.85
CA LEU A 17 13.13 -3.97 -3.98
C LEU A 17 13.40 -4.25 -2.50
N ARG A 18 13.29 -5.50 -2.06
CA ARG A 18 13.52 -5.91 -0.66
C ARG A 18 14.91 -5.55 -0.13
N PHE A 19 15.95 -5.69 -0.95
CA PHE A 19 17.33 -5.42 -0.55
C PHE A 19 17.65 -3.93 -0.34
N PRO A 20 17.38 -3.02 -1.30
CA PRO A 20 17.63 -1.60 -1.09
C PRO A 20 16.79 -1.00 0.04
N VAL A 21 15.53 -1.45 0.21
CA VAL A 21 14.67 -0.96 1.29
C VAL A 21 15.26 -1.30 2.66
N LYS A 22 15.78 -2.51 2.87
CA LYS A 22 16.39 -2.92 4.15
C LYS A 22 17.70 -2.20 4.49
N LEU A 23 18.35 -1.56 3.52
CA LEU A 23 19.57 -0.79 3.74
C LEU A 23 19.30 0.66 4.17
N VAL A 24 18.10 1.17 3.91
CA VAL A 24 17.71 2.52 4.33
C VAL A 24 17.44 2.51 5.84
N PRO A 25 18.07 3.39 6.63
CA PRO A 25 17.81 3.48 8.06
C PRO A 25 16.33 3.73 8.36
N ALA A 26 15.80 3.10 9.40
CA ALA A 26 14.39 3.22 9.79
C ALA A 26 13.97 4.69 10.00
N SER A 27 14.84 5.53 10.56
CA SER A 27 14.57 6.96 10.74
C SER A 27 14.34 7.71 9.43
N VAL A 28 15.02 7.33 8.35
CA VAL A 28 14.83 7.90 7.02
C VAL A 28 13.50 7.42 6.44
N GLN A 29 13.18 6.13 6.57
CA GLN A 29 11.90 5.57 6.11
C GLN A 29 10.72 6.24 6.81
N GLN A 30 10.77 6.35 8.14
CA GLN A 30 9.77 7.01 8.98
C GLN A 30 9.58 8.47 8.56
N LYS A 31 10.68 9.21 8.37
CA LYS A 31 10.62 10.62 7.96
C LYS A 31 10.00 10.77 6.58
N VAL A 32 10.41 9.95 5.61
CA VAL A 32 9.82 9.99 4.26
C VAL A 32 8.33 9.68 4.33
N MET A 33 7.94 8.61 5.03
CA MET A 33 6.54 8.23 5.21
C MET A 33 5.74 9.36 5.86
N LEU A 34 6.22 9.92 6.97
CA LEU A 34 5.55 11.01 7.69
C LEU A 34 5.32 12.23 6.80
N GLU A 35 6.33 12.67 6.06
CA GLU A 35 6.23 13.85 5.20
C GLU A 35 5.33 13.57 3.97
N THR A 36 5.31 12.34 3.47
CA THR A 36 4.35 11.92 2.44
C THR A 36 2.93 11.95 2.98
N LEU A 37 2.67 11.35 4.14
CA LEU A 37 1.34 11.34 4.78
C LEU A 37 0.84 12.75 5.02
N LYS A 38 1.64 13.63 5.64
CA LYS A 38 1.28 15.04 5.87
C LYS A 38 0.88 15.77 4.60
N ARG A 39 1.52 15.45 3.48
CA ARG A 39 1.26 16.11 2.20
C ARG A 39 -0.03 15.61 1.57
N VAL A 40 -0.16 14.29 1.42
CA VAL A 40 -1.33 13.69 0.74
C VAL A 40 -2.59 13.73 1.58
N PHE A 41 -2.47 13.93 2.89
CA PHE A 41 -3.60 14.04 3.82
C PHE A 41 -3.69 15.42 4.47
N HIS A 42 -3.16 16.47 3.87
CA HIS A 42 -3.14 17.79 4.51
C HIS A 42 -4.55 18.30 4.85
N GLU A 43 -5.54 18.15 3.95
CA GLU A 43 -6.93 18.54 4.21
C GLU A 43 -7.54 17.71 5.35
N ALA A 44 -7.41 16.38 5.29
CA ALA A 44 -7.88 15.47 6.34
C ALA A 44 -7.23 15.73 7.72
N LEU A 45 -5.97 16.17 7.74
CA LEU A 45 -5.29 16.57 8.97
C LEU A 45 -5.85 17.88 9.53
N ASP A 46 -6.09 18.86 8.66
CA ASP A 46 -6.67 20.15 9.05
C ASP A 46 -8.11 20.00 9.56
N ASP A 47 -8.86 19.04 9.00
CA ASP A 47 -10.24 18.72 9.39
C ASP A 47 -10.34 17.79 10.62
N GLY A 48 -9.22 17.35 11.19
CA GLY A 48 -9.20 16.51 12.39
C GLY A 48 -9.54 15.04 12.14
N GLU A 49 -9.54 14.58 10.88
CA GLU A 49 -9.88 13.19 10.52
C GLU A 49 -8.88 12.17 11.09
N PHE A 50 -7.72 12.59 11.61
CA PHE A 50 -6.74 11.69 12.24
C PHE A 50 -6.94 11.52 13.75
N GLU A 51 -7.88 12.23 14.38
CA GLU A 51 -8.10 12.14 15.84
C GLU A 51 -8.48 10.73 16.28
N PHE A 52 -9.08 9.92 15.40
CA PHE A 52 -9.35 8.53 15.72
C PHE A 52 -8.05 7.74 15.98
N LEU A 53 -6.88 8.14 15.48
CA LEU A 53 -5.62 7.46 15.80
C LEU A 53 -5.00 7.87 17.15
N GLN A 54 -5.66 8.72 17.94
CA GLN A 54 -5.18 9.06 19.28
C GLN A 54 -5.12 7.82 20.17
N ASN A 55 -3.94 7.57 20.76
CA ASN A 55 -3.62 6.39 21.58
C ASN A 55 -3.82 5.05 20.88
N ARG A 56 -3.91 5.04 19.54
CA ARG A 56 -4.12 3.85 18.71
C ARG A 56 -3.07 3.80 17.60
N TRP A 57 -2.71 2.60 17.18
CA TRP A 57 -1.69 2.35 16.15
C TRP A 57 -2.28 1.62 14.96
N LEU A 58 -2.13 2.23 13.79
CA LEU A 58 -2.32 1.59 12.48
C LEU A 58 -0.99 1.00 12.02
N GLU A 59 -0.94 -0.30 11.76
CA GLU A 59 0.15 -0.95 11.04
C GLU A 59 -0.15 -1.01 9.54
N VAL A 60 0.73 -0.46 8.71
CA VAL A 60 0.78 -0.72 7.27
C VAL A 60 1.93 -1.67 6.99
N HIS A 61 1.62 -2.87 6.50
CA HIS A 61 2.59 -3.93 6.24
C HIS A 61 2.64 -4.31 4.76
N VAL A 62 3.78 -4.06 4.13
CA VAL A 62 4.08 -4.55 2.78
C VAL A 62 4.71 -5.94 2.90
N ARG A 63 3.93 -6.99 2.62
CA ARG A 63 4.26 -8.38 3.00
C ARG A 63 5.45 -8.95 2.25
N ASP A 64 5.50 -8.73 0.95
CA ASP A 64 6.51 -9.30 0.03
C ASP A 64 7.93 -8.75 0.27
N ILE A 65 8.05 -7.51 0.74
CA ILE A 65 9.31 -6.87 1.13
C ILE A 65 9.55 -6.83 2.65
N ASP A 66 8.57 -7.26 3.45
CA ASP A 66 8.62 -7.27 4.91
C ASP A 66 8.91 -5.87 5.49
N LEU A 67 8.19 -4.87 5.00
CA LEU A 67 8.29 -3.47 5.46
C LEU A 67 7.06 -3.13 6.30
N LYS A 68 7.29 -2.74 7.56
CA LYS A 68 6.24 -2.34 8.50
C LYS A 68 6.40 -0.88 8.86
N SER A 69 5.30 -0.14 8.81
CA SER A 69 5.21 1.23 9.29
C SER A 69 4.02 1.35 10.22
N PHE A 70 4.22 2.00 11.37
CA PHE A 70 3.20 2.21 12.38
C PHE A 70 2.85 3.69 12.43
N ILE A 71 1.57 4.01 12.28
CA ILE A 71 1.05 5.36 12.19
C ILE A 71 0.13 5.58 13.38
N SER A 72 0.31 6.72 14.06
CA SER A 72 -0.55 7.16 15.15
C SER A 72 -0.70 8.68 15.12
N PHE A 73 -1.58 9.22 15.95
CA PHE A 73 -1.78 10.65 16.12
C PHE A 73 -1.60 11.03 17.59
N ALA A 74 -0.66 11.93 17.88
CA ALA A 74 -0.34 12.37 19.24
C ALA A 74 0.13 13.82 19.24
N ASP A 75 -0.25 14.58 20.28
CA ASP A 75 0.07 16.01 20.40
C ASP A 75 -0.31 16.82 19.14
N ASP A 76 -1.51 16.55 18.62
CA ASP A 76 -2.07 17.12 17.38
C ASP A 76 -1.20 16.91 16.14
N LYS A 77 -0.44 15.82 16.11
CA LYS A 77 0.51 15.51 15.03
C LYS A 77 0.52 14.03 14.67
N LEU A 78 0.74 13.78 13.39
CA LEU A 78 1.10 12.45 12.91
C LEU A 78 2.45 12.00 13.46
N VAL A 79 2.49 10.74 13.86
CA VAL A 79 3.69 10.04 14.32
C VAL A 79 3.84 8.77 13.50
N VAL A 80 5.05 8.54 12.97
CA VAL A 80 5.41 7.30 12.28
C VAL A 80 6.55 6.61 13.01
N ARG A 81 6.40 5.32 13.27
CA ARG A 81 7.42 4.46 13.90
C ARG A 81 7.59 3.15 13.12
N SER A 82 8.62 2.41 13.46
CA SER A 82 8.93 1.10 12.86
C SER A 82 8.96 -0.05 13.87
N ASP A 83 8.79 0.26 15.16
CA ASP A 83 9.03 -0.61 16.30
C ASP A 83 7.91 -0.50 17.33
N ILE A 84 6.71 -0.88 16.93
CA ILE A 84 5.56 -1.03 17.82
C ILE A 84 5.25 -2.52 17.98
N GLU A 85 5.04 -2.95 19.23
CA GLU A 85 4.75 -4.36 19.54
C GLU A 85 3.32 -4.77 19.16
N ASN A 86 2.35 -3.91 19.45
CA ASN A 86 0.93 -4.18 19.23
C ASN A 86 0.29 -3.03 18.47
N ALA A 87 -0.28 -3.33 17.30
CA ALA A 87 -1.12 -2.41 16.55
C ALA A 87 -2.60 -2.76 16.78
N ASP A 88 -3.45 -1.75 16.87
CA ASP A 88 -4.89 -1.91 17.05
C ASP A 88 -5.56 -2.36 15.75
N VAL A 89 -5.02 -1.93 14.60
CA VAL A 89 -5.45 -2.35 13.28
C VAL A 89 -4.26 -2.51 12.34
N ARG A 90 -4.29 -3.53 11.49
CA ARG A 90 -3.27 -3.80 10.48
C ARG A 90 -3.89 -3.85 9.10
N PHE A 91 -3.31 -3.11 8.16
CA PHE A 91 -3.55 -3.22 6.73
C PHE A 91 -2.30 -3.85 6.09
N SER A 92 -2.47 -5.01 5.45
CA SER A 92 -1.36 -5.71 4.83
C SER A 92 -1.65 -6.15 3.39
N GLY A 93 -0.68 -5.95 2.51
CA GLY A 93 -0.78 -6.27 1.09
C GLY A 93 0.59 -6.40 0.45
N ASP A 94 0.60 -6.84 -0.80
CA ASP A 94 1.83 -6.91 -1.59
C ASP A 94 2.08 -5.54 -2.25
N ILE A 95 3.33 -5.20 -2.53
CA ILE A 95 3.68 -3.83 -2.97
C ILE A 95 2.93 -3.45 -4.26
N ASN A 96 2.75 -4.40 -5.16
CA ASN A 96 2.04 -4.20 -6.42
C ASN A 96 0.57 -3.81 -6.18
N ASP A 97 -0.08 -4.43 -5.20
CA ASP A 97 -1.48 -4.15 -4.86
C ASP A 97 -1.61 -2.77 -4.23
N LEU A 98 -0.70 -2.43 -3.30
CA LEU A 98 -0.66 -1.11 -2.67
C LEU A 98 -0.36 0.01 -3.68
N ILE A 99 0.48 -0.24 -4.68
CA ILE A 99 0.72 0.70 -5.80
C ILE A 99 -0.57 0.94 -6.60
N LEU A 100 -1.34 -0.12 -6.88
CA LEU A 100 -2.59 0.01 -7.63
C LEU A 100 -3.66 0.78 -6.84
N ILE A 101 -3.75 0.56 -5.53
CA ILE A 101 -4.60 1.36 -4.62
C ILE A 101 -4.16 2.82 -4.64
N ALA A 102 -2.87 3.09 -4.39
CA ALA A 102 -2.33 4.44 -4.34
C ALA A 102 -2.53 5.22 -5.65
N ALA A 103 -2.48 4.53 -6.79
CA ALA A 103 -2.73 5.11 -8.10
C ALA A 103 -4.22 5.13 -8.49
N ARG A 104 -5.14 4.76 -7.59
CA ARG A 104 -6.59 4.63 -7.82
C ARG A 104 -6.95 3.76 -9.03
N LYS A 105 -6.13 2.75 -9.33
CA LYS A 105 -6.37 1.76 -10.41
C LYS A 105 -7.16 0.55 -9.94
N GLU A 106 -7.08 0.26 -8.65
CA GLU A 106 -7.87 -0.78 -7.98
C GLU A 106 -8.45 -0.18 -6.70
N ASP A 107 -9.63 -0.65 -6.33
CA ASP A 107 -10.32 -0.25 -5.11
C ASP A 107 -9.82 -1.11 -3.92
N PRO A 108 -9.51 -0.53 -2.74
CA PRO A 108 -9.16 -1.29 -1.55
C PRO A 108 -10.20 -2.35 -1.18
N ASP A 109 -11.50 -2.11 -1.38
CA ASP A 109 -12.56 -3.09 -1.12
C ASP A 109 -12.47 -4.28 -2.07
N THR A 110 -12.20 -4.02 -3.35
CA THR A 110 -12.00 -5.10 -4.34
C THR A 110 -10.85 -6.00 -3.92
N LEU A 111 -9.72 -5.42 -3.51
CA LEU A 111 -8.55 -6.17 -3.06
C LEU A 111 -8.79 -6.87 -1.73
N PHE A 112 -9.59 -6.30 -0.83
CA PHE A 112 -10.03 -6.94 0.40
C PHE A 112 -10.87 -8.18 0.14
N PHE A 113 -11.89 -8.09 -0.73
CA PHE A 113 -12.71 -9.25 -1.11
C PHE A 113 -11.90 -10.33 -1.82
N GLN A 114 -10.87 -9.95 -2.58
CA GLN A 114 -9.92 -10.87 -3.20
C GLN A 114 -8.84 -11.41 -2.24
N ARG A 115 -8.86 -11.01 -0.96
CA ARG A 115 -7.86 -11.38 0.08
C ARG A 115 -6.43 -10.96 -0.27
N ARG A 116 -6.30 -9.99 -1.18
CA ARG A 116 -5.04 -9.38 -1.62
C ARG A 116 -4.61 -8.29 -0.65
N LEU A 117 -5.59 -7.51 -0.17
CA LEU A 117 -5.47 -6.65 1.00
C LEU A 117 -6.10 -7.36 2.20
N LEU A 118 -5.37 -7.49 3.31
CA LEU A 118 -5.88 -8.04 4.56
C LEU A 118 -6.01 -6.91 5.59
N ILE A 119 -7.13 -6.89 6.29
CA ILE A 119 -7.39 -5.96 7.38
C ILE A 119 -7.65 -6.80 8.62
N GLU A 120 -6.84 -6.61 9.65
CA GLU A 120 -6.89 -7.37 10.91
C GLU A 120 -6.96 -6.39 12.10
N GLY A 121 -7.59 -6.81 13.20
CA GLY A 121 -7.70 -6.02 14.42
C GLY A 121 -9.09 -5.40 14.61
N ASP A 122 -9.14 -4.19 15.15
CA ASP A 122 -10.36 -3.46 15.42
C ASP A 122 -11.08 -3.07 14.11
N THR A 123 -12.32 -3.52 13.97
CA THR A 123 -13.12 -3.31 12.77
C THR A 123 -13.62 -1.87 12.62
N GLU A 124 -13.87 -1.17 13.72
CA GLU A 124 -14.30 0.23 13.72
C GLU A 124 -13.14 1.11 13.25
N LEU A 125 -11.95 0.89 13.81
CA LEU A 125 -10.72 1.51 13.30
C LEU A 125 -10.45 1.18 11.84
N GLY A 126 -10.67 -0.07 11.43
CA GLY A 126 -10.51 -0.48 10.04
C GLY A 126 -11.41 0.32 9.09
N LEU A 127 -12.62 0.68 9.52
CA LEU A 127 -13.54 1.51 8.73
C LEU A 127 -13.08 2.97 8.67
N GLU A 128 -12.65 3.55 9.79
CA GLU A 128 -12.11 4.91 9.84
C GLU A 128 -10.88 5.06 8.93
N VAL A 129 -9.96 4.09 8.97
CA VAL A 129 -8.78 4.09 8.08
C VAL A 129 -9.18 3.97 6.61
N LYS A 130 -10.22 3.19 6.28
CA LYS A 130 -10.72 3.13 4.90
C LYS A 130 -11.30 4.46 4.44
N ASN A 131 -12.12 5.11 5.26
CA ASN A 131 -12.66 6.43 4.94
C ASN A 131 -11.54 7.44 4.71
N LEU A 132 -10.48 7.37 5.52
CA LEU A 132 -9.29 8.19 5.32
C LEU A 132 -8.60 7.90 3.98
N MET A 133 -8.55 6.65 3.50
CA MET A 133 -7.94 6.35 2.19
C MET A 133 -8.63 7.07 1.02
N ASP A 134 -9.91 7.42 1.16
CA ASP A 134 -10.64 8.17 0.13
C ASP A 134 -10.25 9.66 0.10
N SER A 135 -9.71 10.21 1.19
CA SER A 135 -9.28 11.61 1.29
C SER A 135 -7.83 11.86 0.82
N VAL A 136 -7.15 10.84 0.27
CA VAL A 136 -5.80 10.99 -0.30
C VAL A 136 -5.81 11.99 -1.47
N ASP A 137 -5.17 13.14 -1.30
CA ASP A 137 -4.92 14.09 -2.38
C ASP A 137 -3.58 13.79 -3.11
N LEU A 138 -3.68 13.15 -4.28
CA LEU A 138 -2.52 12.88 -5.14
C LEU A 138 -2.02 14.13 -5.89
N ASP A 139 -2.83 15.19 -6.02
CA ASP A 139 -2.44 16.44 -6.66
C ASP A 139 -1.45 17.24 -5.80
N SER A 140 -1.49 17.05 -4.47
CA SER A 140 -0.49 17.58 -3.52
C SER A 140 0.94 17.06 -3.75
N LEU A 141 1.10 15.91 -4.41
CA LEU A 141 2.41 15.32 -4.67
C LEU A 141 3.20 16.12 -5.71
N PRO A 142 4.53 16.18 -5.61
CA PRO A 142 5.36 16.71 -6.69
C PRO A 142 5.04 16.00 -8.01
N SER A 143 4.88 16.76 -9.09
CA SER A 143 4.45 16.24 -10.40
C SER A 143 5.29 15.05 -10.89
N ALA A 144 6.61 15.09 -10.67
CA ALA A 144 7.51 13.99 -10.99
C ALA A 144 7.18 12.70 -10.22
N LEU A 145 6.88 12.81 -8.92
CA LEU A 145 6.55 11.66 -8.07
C LEU A 145 5.18 11.08 -8.44
N ARG A 146 4.19 11.95 -8.66
CA ARG A 146 2.86 11.56 -9.13
C ARG A 146 2.93 10.83 -10.47
N GLN A 147 3.69 11.37 -11.44
CA GLN A 147 3.88 10.72 -12.74
C GLN A 147 4.58 9.37 -12.59
N ALA A 148 5.60 9.28 -11.74
CA ALA A 148 6.28 8.02 -11.46
C ALA A 148 5.32 6.97 -10.87
N LEU A 149 4.47 7.36 -9.92
CA LEU A 149 3.44 6.49 -9.35
C LEU A 149 2.51 5.94 -10.43
N PHE A 150 1.96 6.79 -11.30
CA PHE A 150 1.07 6.32 -12.37
C PHE A 150 1.77 5.43 -13.39
N THR A 151 2.99 5.77 -13.78
CA THR A 151 3.79 4.94 -14.71
C THR A 151 4.11 3.58 -14.11
N LEU A 152 4.45 3.52 -12.82
CA LEU A 152 4.64 2.26 -12.11
C LEU A 152 3.34 1.46 -12.02
N ALA A 153 2.22 2.12 -11.73
CA ALA A 153 0.93 1.46 -11.63
C ALA A 153 0.45 0.91 -12.99
N ASP A 154 0.69 1.62 -14.10
CA ASP A 154 0.44 1.13 -15.45
C ASP A 154 1.28 -0.11 -15.77
N PHE A 155 2.55 -0.09 -15.38
CA PHE A 155 3.47 -1.20 -15.54
C PHE A 155 2.99 -2.43 -14.74
N VAL A 156 2.65 -2.24 -13.47
CA VAL A 156 2.14 -3.31 -12.59
C VAL A 156 0.83 -3.89 -13.14
N GLN A 157 -0.15 -3.04 -13.48
CA GLN A 157 -1.45 -3.48 -13.99
C GLN A 157 -1.30 -4.35 -15.26
N LYS A 158 -0.50 -3.89 -16.23
CA LYS A 158 -0.24 -4.64 -17.47
C LYS A 158 0.48 -5.96 -17.20
N GLY A 159 1.45 -5.98 -16.27
CA GLY A 159 2.17 -7.20 -15.92
C GLY A 159 1.31 -8.26 -15.23
N LEU A 160 0.39 -7.84 -14.37
CA LEU A 160 -0.56 -8.75 -13.72
C LEU A 160 -1.57 -9.33 -14.71
N GLN A 161 -2.13 -8.51 -15.61
CA GLN A 161 -3.07 -8.95 -16.66
C GLN A 161 -2.43 -9.87 -17.71
N SER A 162 -1.11 -9.81 -17.88
CA SER A 162 -0.36 -10.63 -18.86
C SER A 162 -0.11 -12.07 -18.40
N THR A 163 -0.58 -12.45 -17.21
CA THR A 163 -0.46 -13.82 -16.68
C THR A 163 -1.64 -14.65 -17.20
N PRO A 164 -1.43 -15.66 -18.07
CA PRO A 164 -2.52 -16.55 -18.46
C PRO A 164 -3.00 -17.31 -17.23
N ASN A 165 -4.31 -17.43 -17.04
CA ASN A 165 -4.90 -18.40 -16.12
C ASN A 165 -4.44 -19.80 -16.55
N VAL A 166 -3.41 -20.34 -15.90
CA VAL A 166 -2.86 -21.67 -16.22
C VAL A 166 -3.85 -22.81 -15.88
N ASN A 167 -4.96 -22.51 -15.20
CA ASN A 167 -5.87 -23.54 -14.68
C ASN A 167 -7.07 -23.91 -15.59
N GLU A 168 -7.32 -23.23 -16.72
CA GLU A 168 -8.47 -23.57 -17.58
C GLU A 168 -8.10 -24.52 -18.75
N ALA A 169 -6.82 -24.70 -19.06
CA ALA A 169 -6.40 -25.54 -20.20
C ALA A 169 -6.31 -27.05 -19.88
N GLN A 170 -6.48 -27.48 -18.63
CA GLN A 170 -6.30 -28.89 -18.24
C GLN A 170 -7.59 -29.74 -18.25
N TYR A 171 -8.78 -29.16 -18.47
CA TYR A 171 -10.04 -29.93 -18.48
C TYR A 171 -10.66 -30.13 -19.88
N ALA A 172 -10.11 -29.53 -20.93
CA ALA A 172 -10.69 -29.59 -22.27
C ALA A 172 -10.25 -30.80 -23.12
N HIS A 173 -9.60 -31.83 -22.54
CA HIS A 173 -9.10 -32.99 -23.29
C HIS A 173 -9.61 -34.34 -22.79
N LYS A 174 -10.76 -34.37 -22.12
CA LYS A 174 -11.41 -35.61 -21.71
C LYS A 174 -12.91 -35.58 -22.00
N ILE A 175 -13.25 -35.54 -23.30
CA ILE A 175 -14.54 -36.00 -23.83
C ILE A 175 -14.23 -36.89 -25.03
#